data_AF-A0A967FKD7-F1
#
_entry.id   AF-A0A967FKD7-F1
#
_cell.length_a   1.000
_cell.length_b   1.000
_cell.length_c   1.000
_cell.angle_alpha   90.00
_cell.angle_beta   90.00
_cell.angle_gamma   90.00
#
_symmetry.space_group_name_H-M   'P 1'
#
loop_
_entity.id
_entity.type
_entity.pdbx_description
1 polymer ?
#
loop_
_entity_poly.entity_id
_entity_poly.type
_entity_poly.pdbx_seq_one_letter_code
_entity_poly.pdbx_strand_id
1 'polypeptide(L)'
;MPASQYVQSLHQRWQLDKDVVQTRRTEDIAASKVLGADWLHLDFPDCIYRVDPHTKRPLYTSDEEIFGDINSADLNLIETIAAKLSDLPPGNRIIVPLTLGQHVDHQLTRQAAERCFSPTSLHYYEDYPYAQQNSAEQFIAQQKGIWLKRIIQLTDKSITARIQSIKCFHSQLSTF
;
A
#
# COMPACT_ATOMS: atom_id res chain seq x y z
N MET A 1 -12.15 10.60 -13.60
CA MET A 1 -11.85 9.23 -13.12
C MET A 1 -12.51 8.26 -14.08
N PRO A 2 -11.81 7.24 -14.61
CA PRO A 2 -12.45 6.20 -15.41
C PRO A 2 -13.51 5.52 -14.53
N ALA A 3 -14.75 5.48 -14.99
CA ALA A 3 -15.88 4.92 -14.25
C ALA A 3 -16.04 3.45 -14.62
N SER A 4 -15.28 2.55 -14.00
CA SER A 4 -15.59 1.12 -14.06
C SER A 4 -16.67 0.76 -13.03
N GLN A 5 -17.44 -0.29 -13.29
CA GLN A 5 -18.40 -0.81 -12.30
C GLN A 5 -17.71 -1.22 -11.00
N TYR A 6 -16.46 -1.69 -11.09
CA TYR A 6 -15.64 -2.05 -9.95
C TYR A 6 -15.27 -0.83 -9.09
N VAL A 7 -14.84 0.27 -9.70
CA VAL A 7 -14.59 1.52 -8.98
C VAL A 7 -15.85 2.01 -8.26
N GLN A 8 -17.01 1.95 -8.93
CA GLN A 8 -18.29 2.35 -8.34
C GLN A 8 -18.68 1.47 -7.15
N SER A 9 -18.47 0.15 -7.23
CA SER A 9 -18.78 -0.75 -6.12
C SER A 9 -17.89 -0.49 -4.90
N LEU A 10 -16.61 -0.15 -5.12
CA LEU A 10 -15.69 0.26 -4.06
C LEU A 10 -16.10 1.60 -3.44
N HIS A 11 -16.45 2.60 -4.26
CA HIS A 11 -16.94 3.90 -3.77
C HIS A 11 -18.19 3.74 -2.91
N GLN A 12 -19.13 2.89 -3.33
CA GLN A 12 -20.32 2.57 -2.56
C GLN A 12 -19.99 1.86 -1.24
N ARG A 13 -19.05 0.89 -1.24
CA ARG A 13 -18.60 0.18 -0.04
C ARG A 13 -17.94 1.13 0.97
N TRP A 14 -17.18 2.09 0.46
CA TRP A 14 -16.54 3.15 1.25
C TRP A 14 -17.51 4.25 1.67
N GLN A 15 -18.75 4.24 1.17
CA GLN A 15 -19.78 5.26 1.41
C GLN A 15 -19.30 6.66 1.00
N LEU A 16 -18.56 6.75 -0.11
CA LEU A 16 -18.02 8.00 -0.64
C LEU A 16 -18.44 8.19 -2.10
N ASP A 17 -19.24 9.23 -2.38
CA ASP A 17 -19.77 9.49 -3.73
C ASP A 17 -18.92 10.50 -4.53
N LYS A 18 -18.18 11.38 -3.84
CA LYS A 18 -17.37 12.45 -4.44
C LYS A 18 -16.06 12.59 -3.69
N ASP A 19 -15.07 13.14 -4.38
CA ASP A 19 -13.77 13.49 -3.80
C ASP A 19 -13.09 12.34 -3.04
N VAL A 20 -13.35 11.09 -3.44
CA VAL A 20 -12.93 9.86 -2.73
C VAL A 20 -11.45 9.89 -2.36
N VAL A 21 -10.58 10.26 -3.31
CA VAL A 21 -9.13 10.38 -3.09
C VAL A 21 -8.81 11.47 -2.07
N GLN A 22 -9.44 12.64 -2.17
CA GLN A 22 -9.19 13.75 -1.26
C GLN A 22 -9.69 13.46 0.16
N THR A 23 -10.84 12.80 0.29
CA THR A 23 -11.36 12.33 1.58
C THR A 23 -10.39 11.35 2.21
N ARG A 24 -9.94 10.33 1.46
CA ARG A 24 -8.97 9.34 1.96
C ARG A 24 -7.60 9.94 2.29
N ARG A 25 -7.14 10.95 1.54
CA ARG A 25 -5.95 11.75 1.90
C ARG A 25 -6.15 12.48 3.23
N THR A 26 -7.34 13.03 3.47
CA THR A 26 -7.66 13.71 4.74
C THR A 26 -7.69 12.73 5.92
N GLU A 27 -8.23 11.53 5.72
CA GLU A 27 -8.19 10.44 6.71
C GLU A 27 -6.74 10.04 7.05
N ASP A 28 -5.88 9.88 6.04
CA ASP A 28 -4.47 9.54 6.23
C ASP A 28 -3.69 10.63 6.99
N ILE A 29 -3.97 11.90 6.71
CA ILE A 29 -3.41 13.04 7.46
C ILE A 29 -3.82 12.98 8.93
N ALA A 30 -5.08 12.69 9.21
CA ALA A 30 -5.57 12.56 10.58
C ALA A 30 -4.91 11.36 11.29
N ALA A 31 -4.80 10.21 10.61
CA ALA A 31 -4.15 9.01 11.12
C ALA A 31 -2.66 9.24 11.43
N SER A 32 -1.96 9.94 10.55
CA SER A 32 -0.53 10.28 10.69
C SER A 32 -0.31 11.23 11.88
N LYS A 33 -1.17 12.23 12.05
CA LYS A 33 -1.15 13.14 13.21
C LYS A 33 -1.33 12.42 14.53
N VAL A 34 -2.19 11.41 14.61
CA VAL A 34 -2.36 10.59 15.84
C VAL A 34 -1.06 9.87 16.21
N LEU A 35 -0.29 9.42 15.22
CA LEU A 35 1.00 8.74 15.43
C LEU A 35 2.16 9.73 15.63
N GLY A 36 1.95 11.02 15.41
CA GLY A 36 3.01 12.04 15.43
C GLY A 36 3.99 11.90 14.26
N ALA A 37 3.53 11.41 13.12
CA ALA A 37 4.33 11.24 11.90
C ALA A 37 4.02 12.32 10.87
N ASP A 38 5.04 12.73 10.12
CA ASP A 38 4.88 13.50 8.89
C ASP A 38 4.32 12.60 7.77
N TRP A 39 3.70 13.22 6.76
CA TRP A 39 3.11 12.53 5.62
C TRP A 39 3.52 13.18 4.30
N LEU A 40 3.54 12.37 3.25
CA LEU A 40 3.69 12.81 1.88
C LEU A 40 2.79 11.95 0.98
N HIS A 41 1.92 12.58 0.21
CA HIS A 41 1.10 11.89 -0.80
C HIS A 41 1.73 12.08 -2.18
N LEU A 42 2.27 11.00 -2.73
CA LEU A 42 2.72 10.98 -4.13
C LEU A 42 1.51 10.90 -5.06
N ASP A 43 1.59 11.51 -6.24
CA ASP A 43 0.49 11.59 -7.20
C ASP A 43 0.42 10.36 -8.12
N PHE A 44 0.54 9.17 -7.53
CA PHE A 44 0.28 7.91 -8.22
C PHE A 44 -1.16 7.46 -7.95
N PRO A 45 -1.95 7.20 -9.00
CA PRO A 45 -3.31 6.68 -8.82
C PRO A 45 -3.28 5.24 -8.28
N ASP A 46 -4.18 4.96 -7.33
CA ASP A 46 -4.55 3.60 -6.92
C ASP A 46 -4.87 2.72 -8.14
N CYS A 47 -4.52 1.44 -8.09
CA CYS A 47 -4.67 0.47 -9.18
C CYS A 47 -6.05 0.49 -9.83
N ILE A 48 -7.12 0.69 -9.06
CA ILE A 48 -8.49 0.68 -9.55
C ILE A 48 -8.80 1.83 -10.52
N TYR A 49 -7.98 2.90 -10.49
CA TYR A 49 -8.14 4.05 -11.39
C TYR A 49 -7.16 4.03 -12.57
N ARG A 50 -6.23 3.07 -12.62
CA ARG A 50 -5.24 2.98 -13.69
C ARG A 50 -5.86 2.39 -14.95
N VAL A 51 -5.45 2.94 -16.09
CA VAL A 51 -5.93 2.53 -17.42
C VAL A 51 -4.75 2.24 -18.32
N ASP A 52 -4.95 1.31 -19.24
CA ASP A 52 -3.98 1.04 -20.29
C ASP A 52 -3.79 2.30 -21.15
N PRO A 53 -2.54 2.74 -21.39
CA PRO A 53 -2.28 4.00 -22.07
C PRO A 53 -2.75 4.03 -23.53
N HIS A 54 -2.90 2.86 -24.18
CA HIS A 54 -3.30 2.74 -25.58
C HIS A 54 -4.82 2.56 -25.71
N THR A 55 -5.39 1.58 -25.00
CA THR A 55 -6.80 1.20 -25.12
C THR A 55 -7.73 2.03 -24.24
N LYS A 56 -7.17 2.74 -23.24
CA LYS A 56 -7.90 3.51 -22.22
C LYS A 56 -8.86 2.68 -21.36
N ARG A 57 -8.73 1.34 -21.39
CA ARG A 57 -9.51 0.43 -20.54
C ARG A 57 -8.88 0.35 -19.15
N PRO A 58 -9.68 0.16 -18.08
CA PRO A 58 -9.14 -0.11 -16.75
C PRO A 58 -8.17 -1.30 -16.76
N LEU A 59 -7.07 -1.19 -16.02
CA LEU A 59 -6.09 -2.29 -15.88
C LEU A 59 -6.56 -3.36 -14.91
N TYR A 60 -7.38 -2.97 -13.92
CA TYR A 60 -7.89 -3.82 -12.86
C TYR A 60 -9.38 -3.54 -12.66
N THR A 61 -10.17 -4.60 -12.60
CA THR A 61 -11.63 -4.59 -12.62
C THR A 61 -12.27 -5.58 -11.64
N SER A 62 -11.47 -6.29 -10.85
CA SER A 62 -11.96 -7.18 -9.80
C SER A 62 -10.97 -7.34 -8.65
N ASP A 63 -11.43 -7.93 -7.54
CA ASP A 63 -10.58 -8.25 -6.39
C ASP A 63 -9.47 -9.25 -6.79
N GLU A 64 -9.78 -10.25 -7.61
CA GLU A 64 -8.80 -11.22 -8.12
C GLU A 64 -7.67 -10.56 -8.90
N GLU A 65 -7.98 -9.50 -9.67
CA GLU A 65 -6.98 -8.76 -10.43
C GLU A 65 -6.11 -7.87 -9.54
N ILE A 66 -6.68 -7.19 -8.53
CA ILE A 66 -5.88 -6.34 -7.63
C ILE A 66 -5.05 -7.15 -6.63
N PHE A 67 -5.45 -8.39 -6.30
CA PHE A 67 -4.72 -9.32 -5.42
C PHE A 67 -3.93 -10.39 -6.20
N GLY A 68 -3.72 -10.17 -7.49
CA GLY A 68 -3.01 -11.07 -8.40
C GLY A 68 -1.67 -10.54 -8.88
N ASP A 69 -1.34 -10.87 -10.13
CA ASP A 69 -0.10 -10.43 -10.77
C ASP A 69 -0.17 -8.96 -11.23
N ILE A 70 0.98 -8.29 -11.21
CA ILE A 70 1.09 -6.93 -11.75
C ILE A 70 0.82 -6.96 -13.27
N ASN A 71 -0.08 -6.09 -13.73
CA ASN A 71 -0.35 -5.92 -15.15
C ASN A 71 0.90 -5.38 -15.86
N SER A 72 1.22 -5.89 -17.05
CA SER A 72 2.42 -5.49 -17.78
C SER A 72 2.50 -3.98 -18.08
N ALA A 73 1.36 -3.31 -18.23
CA ALA A 73 1.29 -1.86 -18.43
C ALA A 73 1.76 -1.05 -17.20
N ASP A 74 1.72 -1.64 -16.01
CA ASP A 74 2.19 -1.02 -14.76
C ASP A 74 3.66 -1.28 -14.45
N LEU A 75 4.36 -2.16 -15.18
CA LEU A 75 5.76 -2.49 -14.85
C LEU A 75 6.69 -1.28 -14.88
N ASN A 76 6.46 -0.33 -15.80
CA ASN A 76 7.24 0.91 -15.88
C ASN A 76 6.97 1.86 -14.69
N LEU A 77 5.87 1.66 -13.96
CA LEU A 77 5.54 2.45 -12.78
C LEU A 77 6.55 2.20 -11.66
N ILE A 78 7.17 1.02 -11.59
CA ILE A 78 8.21 0.69 -10.59
C ILE A 78 9.36 1.71 -10.64
N GLU A 79 9.92 1.93 -11.83
CA GLU A 79 11.03 2.87 -12.02
C GLU A 79 10.59 4.32 -11.78
N THR A 80 9.34 4.66 -12.12
CA THR A 80 8.78 5.99 -11.88
C THR A 80 8.59 6.27 -10.39
N ILE A 81 8.10 5.29 -9.63
CA ILE A 81 8.00 5.37 -8.16
C ILE A 81 9.40 5.44 -7.56
N ALA A 82 10.34 4.58 -8.00
CA ALA A 82 11.71 4.56 -7.50
C ALA A 82 12.41 5.92 -7.65
N ALA A 83 12.23 6.59 -8.80
CA ALA A 83 12.73 7.94 -9.01
C ALA A 83 12.17 8.92 -7.97
N LYS A 84 10.86 8.87 -7.68
CA LYS A 84 10.25 9.73 -6.65
C LYS A 84 10.70 9.40 -5.23
N LEU A 85 10.94 8.13 -4.93
CA LEU A 85 11.50 7.71 -3.64
C LEU A 85 12.94 8.21 -3.47
N SER A 86 13.71 8.33 -4.55
CA SER A 86 15.09 8.84 -4.52
C SER A 86 15.19 10.34 -4.20
N ASP A 87 14.11 11.09 -4.44
CA ASP A 87 14.01 12.51 -4.10
C ASP A 87 13.76 12.76 -2.60
N LEU A 88 13.46 11.70 -1.83
CA LEU A 88 13.15 11.82 -0.40
C LEU A 88 14.42 12.09 0.43
N PRO A 89 14.29 12.76 1.59
CA PRO A 89 15.40 12.89 2.53
C PRO A 89 15.98 11.53 2.92
N PRO A 90 17.30 11.44 3.17
CA PRO A 90 17.93 10.17 3.52
C PRO A 90 17.34 9.61 4.82
N GLY A 91 16.93 8.34 4.78
CA GLY A 91 16.44 7.60 5.93
C GLY A 91 17.37 6.44 6.29
N ASN A 92 17.65 6.24 7.57
CA ASN A 92 18.45 5.11 8.04
C ASN A 92 17.71 3.76 7.97
N ARG A 93 16.38 3.80 8.04
CA ARG A 93 15.51 2.62 8.03
C ARG A 93 14.31 2.90 7.14
N ILE A 94 14.19 2.13 6.08
CA ILE A 94 13.08 2.22 5.12
C ILE A 94 12.19 1.01 5.39
N ILE A 95 10.96 1.25 5.82
CA ILE A 95 10.00 0.18 6.15
C ILE A 95 8.91 0.16 5.08
N VAL A 96 8.77 -0.96 4.38
CA VAL A 96 7.85 -1.14 3.25
C VAL A 96 6.98 -2.38 3.45
N PRO A 97 5.86 -2.53 2.71
CA PRO A 97 5.06 -3.75 2.76
C PRO A 97 5.89 -5.00 2.41
N LEU A 98 5.67 -6.09 3.14
CA LEU A 98 6.20 -7.41 2.74
C LEU A 98 5.47 -7.95 1.51
N THR A 99 4.25 -7.46 1.26
CA THR A 99 3.32 -7.81 0.19
C THR A 99 2.56 -9.12 0.44
N LEU A 100 2.30 -9.44 1.72
CA LEU A 100 1.35 -10.49 2.07
C LEU A 100 -0.05 -10.13 1.58
N GLY A 101 -0.75 -11.09 1.00
CA GLY A 101 -2.03 -10.87 0.31
C GLY A 101 -1.88 -10.48 -1.16
N GLN A 102 -0.66 -10.19 -1.65
CA GLN A 102 -0.35 -9.96 -3.06
C GLN A 102 -1.11 -8.79 -3.72
N HIS A 103 -1.47 -7.75 -2.98
CA HIS A 103 -2.06 -6.56 -3.61
C HIS A 103 -1.05 -5.88 -4.55
N VAL A 104 -1.44 -5.58 -5.79
CA VAL A 104 -0.54 -5.07 -6.84
C VAL A 104 0.16 -3.77 -6.45
N ASP A 105 -0.51 -2.86 -5.75
CA ASP A 105 0.13 -1.61 -5.29
C ASP A 105 1.16 -1.83 -4.18
N HIS A 106 0.98 -2.86 -3.34
CA HIS A 106 1.99 -3.24 -2.35
C HIS A 106 3.22 -3.83 -3.07
N GLN A 107 2.99 -4.67 -4.08
CA GLN A 107 4.06 -5.25 -4.90
C GLN A 107 4.86 -4.17 -5.63
N LEU A 108 4.20 -3.21 -6.29
CA LEU A 108 4.85 -2.08 -6.96
C LEU A 108 5.64 -1.22 -5.98
N THR A 109 5.06 -0.89 -4.82
CA THR A 109 5.72 -0.10 -3.76
C THR A 109 6.99 -0.80 -3.26
N ARG A 110 6.90 -2.10 -2.96
CA ARG A 110 8.04 -2.89 -2.51
C ARG A 110 9.15 -2.96 -3.56
N GLN A 111 8.80 -3.29 -4.81
CA GLN A 111 9.79 -3.38 -5.90
C GLN A 111 10.47 -2.04 -6.17
N ALA A 112 9.74 -0.93 -6.12
CA ALA A 112 10.31 0.40 -6.30
C ALA A 112 11.30 0.76 -5.17
N ALA A 113 10.98 0.41 -3.93
CA ALA A 113 11.88 0.62 -2.79
C ALA A 113 13.13 -0.27 -2.87
N GLU A 114 12.98 -1.54 -3.24
CA GLU A 114 14.09 -2.47 -3.49
C GLU A 114 15.02 -2.01 -4.63
N ARG A 115 14.49 -1.25 -5.60
CA ARG A 115 15.25 -0.63 -6.68
C ARG A 115 16.05 0.60 -6.23
N CYS A 116 15.48 1.37 -5.29
CA CYS A 116 15.98 2.67 -4.88
C CYS A 116 16.95 2.60 -3.69
N PHE A 117 16.73 1.71 -2.74
CA PHE A 117 17.42 1.70 -1.44
C PHE A 117 18.33 0.49 -1.25
N SER A 118 19.34 0.65 -0.40
CA SER A 118 20.24 -0.46 -0.04
C SER A 118 19.47 -1.57 0.69
N PRO A 119 19.71 -2.86 0.37
CA PRO A 119 19.13 -4.00 1.09
C PRO A 119 19.32 -3.95 2.61
N THR A 120 20.42 -3.35 3.09
CA THR A 120 20.71 -3.23 4.53
C THR A 120 19.85 -2.19 5.26
N SER A 121 19.25 -1.25 4.52
CA SER A 121 18.35 -0.22 5.06
C SER A 121 16.87 -0.61 4.96
N LEU A 122 16.55 -1.62 4.15
CA LEU A 122 15.20 -2.09 3.89
C LEU A 122 14.71 -3.04 4.99
N HIS A 123 13.50 -2.76 5.48
CA HIS A 123 12.75 -3.59 6.41
C HIS A 123 11.34 -3.77 5.86
N TYR A 124 10.72 -4.89 6.22
CA TYR A 124 9.40 -5.24 5.72
C TYR A 124 8.44 -5.45 6.90
N TYR A 125 7.23 -4.92 6.81
CA TYR A 125 6.16 -5.21 7.76
C TYR A 125 5.22 -6.29 7.22
N GLU A 126 4.67 -7.12 8.11
CA GLU A 126 3.57 -8.04 7.76
C GLU A 126 2.30 -7.24 7.46
N ASP A 127 1.76 -7.39 6.26
CA ASP A 127 0.60 -6.62 5.80
C ASP A 127 -0.68 -7.07 6.51
N TYR A 128 -1.19 -6.27 7.44
CA TYR A 128 -2.48 -6.53 8.08
C TYR A 128 -3.63 -5.88 7.30
N PRO A 129 -4.80 -6.56 7.17
CA PRO A 129 -5.15 -7.81 7.85
C PRO A 129 -4.72 -9.10 7.13
N TYR A 130 -4.10 -9.02 5.94
CA TYR A 130 -3.73 -10.20 5.13
C TYR A 130 -2.85 -11.22 5.86
N ALA A 131 -1.97 -10.77 6.75
CA ALA A 131 -1.13 -11.61 7.60
C ALA A 131 -1.93 -12.53 8.55
N GLN A 132 -3.23 -12.27 8.77
CA GLN A 132 -4.09 -13.18 9.54
C GLN A 132 -4.39 -14.48 8.79
N GLN A 133 -4.34 -14.47 7.46
CA GLN A 133 -4.62 -15.63 6.60
C GLN A 133 -3.38 -16.14 5.85
N ASN A 134 -2.33 -15.31 5.75
CA ASN A 134 -1.12 -15.59 5.00
C ASN A 134 0.11 -15.62 5.92
N SER A 135 0.85 -16.74 5.92
CA SER A 135 2.06 -16.87 6.74
C SER A 135 3.23 -16.11 6.10
N ALA A 136 3.81 -15.18 6.87
CA ALA A 136 5.03 -14.47 6.51
C ALA A 136 6.19 -15.44 6.26
N GLU A 137 6.31 -16.49 7.07
CA GLU A 137 7.36 -17.51 6.94
C GLU A 137 7.25 -18.30 5.65
N GLN A 138 6.04 -18.74 5.28
CA GLN A 138 5.82 -19.46 4.03
C GLN A 138 6.08 -18.57 2.81
N PHE A 139 5.64 -17.31 2.87
CA PHE A 139 5.87 -16.35 1.79
C PHE A 139 7.36 -16.07 1.61
N ILE A 140 8.09 -15.81 2.70
CA ILE A 140 9.53 -15.53 2.69
C ILE A 140 10.35 -16.74 2.23
N ALA A 141 9.93 -17.98 2.53
CA ALA A 141 10.64 -19.19 2.11
C ALA A 141 10.76 -19.33 0.58
N GLN A 142 9.91 -18.64 -0.18
CA GLN A 142 9.95 -18.60 -1.65
C GLN A 142 10.78 -17.42 -2.18
N GLN A 143 11.21 -16.50 -1.30
CA GLN A 143 11.98 -15.31 -1.66
C GLN A 143 13.48 -15.60 -1.63
N LYS A 144 14.23 -14.86 -2.45
CA LYS A 144 15.70 -14.92 -2.44
C LYS A 144 16.27 -14.14 -1.25
N GLY A 145 17.50 -14.47 -0.86
CA GLY A 145 18.25 -13.75 0.16
C GLY A 145 18.10 -14.31 1.58
N ILE A 146 18.73 -13.64 2.54
CA ILE A 146 18.70 -14.02 3.95
C ILE A 146 17.72 -13.10 4.67
N TRP A 147 16.69 -13.69 5.27
CA TRP A 147 15.64 -12.97 5.99
C TRP A 147 15.81 -13.13 7.49
N LEU A 148 15.65 -12.02 8.21
CA LEU A 148 15.73 -11.99 9.68
C LEU A 148 14.40 -11.50 10.24
N LYS A 149 13.68 -12.39 10.93
CA LYS A 149 12.47 -12.02 11.65
C LYS A 149 12.83 -11.17 12.87
N ARG A 150 12.16 -10.03 13.03
CA ARG A 150 12.24 -9.19 14.23
C ARG A 150 10.86 -8.94 14.79
N ILE A 151 10.71 -9.16 16.09
CA ILE A 151 9.49 -8.87 16.83
C ILE A 151 9.70 -7.55 17.57
N ILE A 152 8.84 -6.57 17.31
CA ILE A 152 8.81 -5.30 18.02
C ILE A 152 7.68 -5.36 19.02
N GLN A 153 8.02 -5.38 20.31
CA GLN A 153 7.02 -5.33 21.38
C GLN A 153 6.40 -3.94 21.45
N LEU A 154 5.08 -3.87 21.37
CA LEU A 154 4.33 -2.62 21.49
C LEU A 154 3.85 -2.45 22.93
N THR A 155 3.95 -1.22 23.44
CA THR A 155 3.35 -0.85 24.72
C THR A 155 1.84 -0.64 24.57
N ASP A 156 1.09 -0.64 25.68
CA ASP A 156 -0.34 -0.31 25.67
C ASP A 156 -0.63 1.06 25.05
N LYS A 157 0.26 2.04 25.29
CA LYS A 157 0.18 3.36 24.66
C LYS A 157 0.33 3.27 23.14
N SER A 158 1.30 2.50 22.65
CA SER A 158 1.53 2.30 21.21
C SER A 158 0.37 1.55 20.54
N ILE A 159 -0.19 0.54 21.22
CA ILE A 159 -1.37 -0.18 20.75
C ILE A 159 -2.58 0.75 20.68
N THR A 160 -2.81 1.56 21.72
CA THR A 160 -3.89 2.55 21.76
C THR A 160 -3.76 3.57 20.63
N ALA A 161 -2.57 4.13 20.41
CA ALA A 161 -2.30 5.08 19.33
C ALA A 161 -2.53 4.44 17.94
N ARG A 162 -2.10 3.18 17.75
CA ARG A 162 -2.37 2.42 16.52
C ARG A 162 -3.87 2.27 16.27
N ILE A 163 -4.65 1.87 17.28
CA ILE A 163 -6.10 1.71 17.16
C ILE A 163 -6.77 3.05 16.84
N GLN A 164 -6.36 4.14 17.49
CA GLN A 164 -6.89 5.49 17.23
C GLN A 164 -6.58 5.94 15.80
N SER A 165 -5.37 5.68 15.32
CA SER A 165 -4.93 6.00 13.95
C SER A 165 -5.73 5.20 12.91
N ILE A 166 -5.94 3.89 13.13
CA ILE A 166 -6.77 3.05 12.25
C ILE A 166 -8.21 3.58 12.16
N LYS A 167 -8.77 4.04 13.29
CA LYS A 167 -10.14 4.60 13.33
C LYS A 167 -10.31 5.88 12.50
N CYS A 168 -9.24 6.58 12.13
CA CYS A 168 -9.33 7.74 11.26
C CYS A 168 -9.73 7.37 9.81
N PHE A 169 -9.46 6.15 9.38
CA PHE A 169 -9.82 5.64 8.05
C PHE A 169 -11.26 5.13 7.99
N HIS A 170 -12.23 6.01 8.23
CA HIS A 170 -13.67 5.68 8.27
C HIS A 170 -14.11 4.95 7.00
N SER A 171 -13.63 5.40 5.84
CA SER A 171 -13.91 4.79 4.55
C SER A 171 -13.44 3.33 4.43
N GLN A 172 -12.51 2.88 5.29
CA GLN A 172 -11.90 1.55 5.22
C GLN A 172 -12.36 0.61 6.34
N LEU A 173 -13.09 1.09 7.35
CA LEU A 173 -13.56 0.26 8.46
C LEU A 173 -14.63 -0.76 8.04
N SER A 174 -15.37 -0.50 6.97
CA SER A 174 -16.40 -1.39 6.40
C SER A 174 -15.88 -2.33 5.31
N THR A 175 -14.58 -2.28 5.00
CA THR A 175 -13.97 -3.02 3.88
C THR A 175 -13.51 -4.44 4.29
N PHE A 176 -13.48 -4.75 5.58
CA PHE A 176 -13.01 -6.03 6.14
C PHE A 176 -14.07 -6.70 7.02
#